data_AF-A0A6N3DCS8-F1
#
_entry.id   AF-A0A6N3DCS8-F1
#
_cell.length_a   1.000
_cell.length_b   1.000
_cell.length_c   1.000
_cell.angle_alpha   90.00
_cell.angle_beta   90.00
_cell.angle_gamma   90.00
#
_symmetry.space_group_name_H-M   'P 1'
#
loop_
_entity.id
_entity.type
_entity.pdbx_description
1 polymer ?
#
loop_
_entity_poly.entity_id
_entity_poly.type
_entity_poly.pdbx_seq_one_letter_code
_entity_poly.pdbx_strand_id
1 'polypeptide(L)'
;MAKKPATPLAYLMDMLYIQGSQLARTVHVDRTIISRWRNGRVELGPKSPYFEEIIRAIVKVNKERGLNTLERFFSSLEPGIAVDTEQDLESCVSRWLVDREFEAKYADKESGNSLYTATYKIYKGITGKMDALDDMFDTLASLPKGETFWGYDADSRVFKQNNNDTRKIQKRFLEAEKNKTKLITMIYLNRSQEEIYNMFEYWLPILLSTSAKAYYTYDMERPFYDYIFSIKGKQTLVGINGTNGDTYSAIYTDPMSQRQFDDFLERHLERFQPLTKNLGSRVVCNDFTRENMEAFNRNDTDQYVIATSMSFLSSGKNIIEGILMDLCLSSEEEHRLIDYYDNCRVGLSQFLSKEKYTRIILSLDYIKSLGQQPVIEVPVFSALLKRKVEVAGKHVIKELVSFLKFVKSDPKVQIALRPPASPELIENLNIWVKDGAAAYFHFDNDLSTRIVTEVFSAVNTFYAMVDKYWEQLPYDSKDKEWVYDQISKISGEKL
;
A
#
# COMPACT_ATOMS: atom_id res chain seq x y z
N MET A 1 15.21 -17.10 -46.27
CA MET A 1 14.37 -18.20 -45.72
C MET A 1 12.95 -18.02 -46.24
N ALA A 2 12.30 -19.09 -46.70
CA ALA A 2 10.95 -19.00 -47.25
C ALA A 2 9.93 -18.57 -46.17
N LYS A 3 9.04 -17.65 -46.57
CA LYS A 3 7.92 -17.08 -45.79
C LYS A 3 7.12 -18.21 -45.14
N LYS A 4 7.01 -18.24 -43.80
CA LYS A 4 6.09 -19.15 -43.11
C LYS A 4 4.73 -18.46 -43.02
N PRO A 5 3.64 -19.06 -43.51
CA PRO A 5 2.31 -18.51 -43.34
C PRO A 5 1.97 -18.43 -41.84
N ALA A 6 1.49 -17.27 -41.38
CA ALA A 6 0.85 -17.17 -40.07
C ALA A 6 -0.53 -17.80 -40.22
N THR A 7 -0.78 -18.92 -39.54
CA THR A 7 -2.12 -19.53 -39.51
C THR A 7 -2.81 -19.26 -38.18
N PRO A 8 -4.16 -19.25 -38.14
CA PRO A 8 -4.89 -19.13 -36.88
C PRO A 8 -4.45 -20.14 -35.81
N LEU A 9 -4.14 -21.38 -36.23
CA LEU A 9 -3.65 -22.43 -35.34
C LEU A 9 -2.25 -22.10 -34.79
N ALA A 10 -1.33 -21.64 -35.65
CA ALA A 10 0.01 -21.25 -35.21
C ALA A 10 -0.05 -20.16 -34.12
N TYR A 11 -0.96 -19.20 -34.31
CA TYR A 11 -1.16 -18.10 -33.37
C TYR A 11 -1.59 -18.58 -31.98
N LEU A 12 -2.63 -19.42 -31.90
CA LEU A 12 -3.10 -19.97 -30.62
C LEU A 12 -2.05 -20.88 -29.97
N MET A 13 -1.34 -21.68 -30.76
CA MET A 13 -0.25 -22.52 -30.27
C MET A 13 0.88 -21.69 -29.68
N ASP A 14 1.29 -20.60 -30.33
CA ASP A 14 2.39 -19.77 -29.83
C ASP A 14 1.96 -18.94 -28.62
N MET A 15 0.73 -18.39 -28.60
CA MET A 15 0.15 -17.70 -27.44
C MET A 15 0.08 -18.59 -26.20
N LEU A 16 -0.31 -19.85 -26.38
CA LEU A 16 -0.39 -20.84 -25.31
C LEU A 16 0.89 -21.66 -25.15
N TYR A 17 1.98 -21.33 -25.84
CA TYR A 17 3.25 -22.08 -25.83
C TYR A 17 3.05 -23.61 -25.99
N ILE A 18 2.13 -24.02 -26.86
CA ILE A 18 1.85 -25.42 -27.19
C ILE A 18 2.89 -25.91 -28.19
N GLN A 19 3.65 -26.93 -27.80
CA GLN A 19 4.58 -27.56 -28.72
C GLN A 19 3.83 -28.44 -29.74
N GLY A 20 4.30 -28.49 -30.99
CA GLY A 20 3.69 -29.36 -32.01
C GLY A 20 3.68 -30.84 -31.63
N SER A 21 4.67 -31.31 -30.87
CA SER A 21 4.71 -32.65 -30.28
C SER A 21 3.66 -32.86 -29.19
N GLN A 22 3.37 -31.83 -28.40
CA GLN A 22 2.36 -31.86 -27.35
C GLN A 22 0.97 -31.95 -27.98
N LEU A 23 0.65 -31.07 -28.94
CA LEU A 23 -0.65 -31.08 -29.61
C LEU A 23 -0.90 -32.39 -30.38
N ALA A 24 0.13 -32.91 -31.06
CA ALA A 24 0.08 -34.19 -31.76
C ALA A 24 -0.28 -35.36 -30.84
N ARG A 25 0.30 -35.38 -29.63
CA ARG A 25 -0.02 -36.41 -28.61
C ARG A 25 -1.45 -36.28 -28.11
N THR A 26 -1.93 -35.06 -27.86
CA THR A 26 -3.28 -34.81 -27.34
C THR A 26 -4.37 -35.17 -28.35
N VAL A 27 -4.11 -34.97 -29.65
CA VAL A 27 -5.06 -35.22 -30.74
C VAL A 27 -4.80 -36.58 -31.43
N HIS A 28 -3.86 -37.38 -30.93
CA HIS A 28 -3.50 -38.71 -31.47
C HIS A 28 -3.16 -38.72 -32.98
N VAL A 29 -2.44 -37.69 -33.45
CA VAL A 29 -2.00 -37.56 -34.85
C VAL A 29 -0.48 -37.47 -34.96
N ASP A 30 0.05 -37.73 -36.16
CA ASP A 30 1.47 -37.53 -36.41
C ASP A 30 1.84 -36.03 -36.36
N ARG A 31 3.00 -35.72 -35.75
CA ARG A 31 3.50 -34.35 -35.60
C ARG A 31 3.64 -33.63 -36.95
N THR A 32 3.90 -34.35 -38.04
CA THR A 32 3.99 -33.78 -39.38
C THR A 32 2.65 -33.22 -39.87
N ILE A 33 1.52 -33.77 -39.42
CA ILE A 33 0.17 -33.27 -39.73
C ILE A 33 -0.06 -31.93 -39.03
N ILE A 34 0.23 -31.84 -37.73
CA ILE A 34 0.20 -30.58 -36.97
C ILE A 34 1.11 -29.53 -37.62
N SER A 35 2.31 -29.94 -38.04
CA SER A 35 3.25 -29.04 -38.73
C SER A 35 2.71 -28.55 -40.07
N ARG A 36 1.93 -29.35 -40.81
CA ARG A 36 1.32 -28.94 -42.07
C ARG A 36 0.21 -27.91 -41.84
N TRP A 37 -0.65 -28.09 -40.84
CA TRP A 37 -1.66 -27.10 -40.45
C TRP A 37 -1.04 -25.81 -39.91
N ARG A 38 -0.05 -25.93 -39.02
CA ARG A 38 0.66 -24.79 -38.44
C ARG A 38 1.31 -23.90 -39.50
N ASN A 39 1.88 -24.50 -40.56
CA ASN A 39 2.56 -23.75 -41.62
C ASN A 39 1.65 -23.50 -42.85
N GLY A 40 0.33 -23.69 -42.74
CA GLY A 40 -0.62 -23.42 -43.83
C GLY A 40 -0.44 -24.29 -45.08
N ARG A 41 0.28 -25.42 -44.98
CA ARG A 41 0.45 -26.37 -46.09
C ARG A 41 -0.80 -27.21 -46.35
N VAL A 42 -1.63 -27.36 -45.33
CA VAL A 42 -2.95 -27.99 -45.38
C VAL A 42 -3.89 -27.09 -44.60
N GLU A 43 -5.06 -26.81 -45.17
CA GLU A 43 -6.09 -26.01 -44.49
C GLU A 43 -6.72 -26.84 -43.36
N LEU A 44 -6.78 -26.26 -42.16
CA LEU A 44 -7.54 -26.83 -41.06
C LEU A 44 -8.93 -26.20 -41.06
N GLY A 45 -9.90 -26.89 -41.63
CA GLY A 45 -11.29 -26.41 -41.68
C GLY A 45 -12.26 -27.36 -40.97
N PRO A 46 -13.55 -26.97 -40.84
CA PRO A 46 -14.58 -27.75 -40.14
C PRO A 46 -14.83 -29.14 -40.71
N LYS A 47 -14.43 -29.38 -41.96
CA LYS A 47 -14.53 -30.69 -42.62
C LYS A 47 -13.39 -31.64 -42.26
N SER A 48 -12.36 -31.17 -41.56
CA SER A 48 -11.27 -32.02 -41.07
C SER A 48 -11.80 -32.91 -39.94
N PRO A 49 -11.51 -34.22 -39.94
CA PRO A 49 -11.90 -35.11 -38.85
C PRO A 49 -11.26 -34.73 -37.50
N TYR A 50 -10.19 -33.92 -37.52
CA TYR A 50 -9.45 -33.50 -36.33
C TYR A 50 -9.80 -32.10 -35.83
N PHE A 51 -10.75 -31.41 -36.48
CA PHE A 51 -11.04 -30.00 -36.19
C PHE A 51 -11.52 -29.80 -34.74
N GLU A 52 -12.54 -30.57 -34.35
CA GLU A 52 -13.11 -30.53 -32.99
C GLU A 52 -12.10 -30.97 -31.93
N GLU A 53 -11.28 -31.98 -32.22
CA GLU A 53 -10.27 -32.47 -31.28
C GLU A 53 -9.17 -31.44 -31.04
N ILE A 54 -8.80 -30.64 -32.05
CA ILE A 54 -7.85 -29.54 -31.89
C ILE A 54 -8.43 -28.43 -31.03
N ILE A 55 -9.70 -28.06 -31.24
CA ILE A 55 -10.39 -27.05 -30.44
C ILE A 55 -10.37 -27.47 -28.96
N ARG A 56 -10.81 -28.70 -28.66
CA ARG A 56 -10.82 -29.26 -27.30
C ARG A 56 -9.42 -29.32 -26.70
N ALA A 57 -8.42 -29.72 -27.49
CA ALA A 57 -7.03 -29.77 -27.01
C ALA A 57 -6.49 -28.38 -26.63
N ILE A 58 -6.79 -27.35 -27.43
CA ILE A 58 -6.39 -25.97 -27.15
C ILE A 58 -7.08 -25.44 -25.88
N VAL A 59 -8.39 -25.64 -25.75
CA VAL A 59 -9.17 -25.22 -24.58
C VAL A 59 -8.69 -25.94 -23.32
N LYS A 60 -8.43 -27.25 -23.41
CA LYS A 60 -7.87 -28.03 -22.31
C LYS A 60 -6.52 -27.48 -21.84
N VAL A 61 -5.59 -27.19 -22.76
CA VAL A 61 -4.28 -26.61 -22.39
C VAL A 61 -4.43 -25.22 -21.78
N ASN A 62 -5.36 -24.39 -22.27
CA ASN A 62 -5.66 -23.09 -21.68
C ASN A 62 -6.13 -23.23 -20.22
N LYS A 63 -7.05 -24.18 -19.97
CA LYS A 63 -7.60 -24.47 -18.63
C LYS A 63 -6.54 -25.02 -17.67
N GLU A 64 -5.70 -25.95 -18.12
CA GLU A 64 -4.59 -26.51 -17.32
C GLU A 64 -3.58 -25.44 -16.86
N ARG A 65 -3.47 -24.32 -17.58
CA ARG A 65 -2.58 -23.20 -17.22
C ARG A 65 -3.20 -22.23 -16.21
N GLY A 66 -4.52 -22.19 -16.06
CA GLY A 66 -5.22 -21.41 -15.02
C GLY A 66 -5.11 -19.88 -15.13
N LEU A 67 -4.66 -19.33 -16.27
CA LEU A 67 -4.48 -17.88 -16.46
C LEU A 67 -5.64 -17.20 -17.21
N ASN A 68 -6.62 -17.97 -17.67
CA ASN A 68 -7.74 -17.51 -18.51
C ASN A 68 -7.26 -16.71 -19.73
N THR A 69 -6.20 -17.17 -20.39
CA THR A 69 -5.51 -16.42 -21.45
C THR A 69 -6.39 -16.23 -22.67
N LEU A 70 -7.05 -17.30 -23.13
CA LEU A 70 -7.90 -17.24 -24.32
C LEU A 70 -9.20 -16.47 -24.07
N GLU A 71 -9.78 -16.60 -22.89
CA GLU A 71 -11.00 -15.88 -22.48
C GLU A 71 -10.74 -14.36 -22.55
N ARG A 72 -9.64 -13.90 -21.95
CA ARG A 72 -9.21 -12.50 -22.03
C ARG A 72 -8.93 -12.07 -23.47
N PHE A 73 -8.25 -12.92 -24.24
CA PHE A 73 -7.92 -12.62 -25.63
C PHE A 73 -9.19 -12.41 -26.47
N PHE A 74 -10.13 -13.35 -26.45
CA PHE A 74 -11.35 -13.24 -27.25
C PHE A 74 -12.27 -12.11 -26.78
N SER A 75 -12.42 -11.90 -25.46
CA SER A 75 -13.16 -10.74 -24.96
C SER A 75 -12.51 -9.39 -25.31
N SER A 76 -11.19 -9.35 -25.57
CA SER A 76 -10.51 -8.13 -26.01
C SER A 76 -10.74 -7.80 -27.50
N LEU A 77 -11.04 -8.81 -28.32
CA LEU A 77 -11.25 -8.62 -29.76
C LEU A 77 -12.67 -8.12 -30.07
N GLU A 78 -13.68 -8.56 -29.32
CA GLU A 78 -15.08 -8.19 -29.55
C GLU A 78 -15.73 -7.73 -28.21
N PRO A 79 -15.80 -6.42 -27.95
CA PRO A 79 -16.46 -5.88 -26.76
C PRO A 79 -17.94 -6.29 -26.75
N GLY A 80 -18.32 -7.13 -25.77
CA GLY A 80 -19.68 -7.65 -25.62
C GLY A 80 -19.80 -9.18 -25.69
N ILE A 81 -18.74 -9.90 -26.07
CA ILE A 81 -18.70 -11.36 -25.94
C ILE A 81 -18.18 -11.74 -24.56
N ALA A 82 -19.09 -12.20 -23.70
CA ALA A 82 -18.76 -12.87 -22.46
C ALA A 82 -18.36 -14.33 -22.76
N VAL A 83 -17.15 -14.72 -22.38
CA VAL A 83 -16.66 -16.10 -22.51
C VAL A 83 -16.78 -16.75 -21.14
N ASP A 84 -18.01 -17.11 -20.79
CA ASP A 84 -18.35 -17.55 -19.43
C ASP A 84 -18.30 -19.07 -19.27
N THR A 85 -18.49 -19.81 -20.37
CA THR A 85 -18.47 -21.27 -20.37
C THR A 85 -17.38 -21.86 -21.27
N GLU A 86 -17.00 -23.12 -21.00
CA GLU A 86 -16.06 -23.87 -21.84
C GLU A 86 -16.57 -23.98 -23.29
N GLN A 87 -17.89 -24.09 -23.48
CA GLN A 87 -18.51 -24.15 -24.80
C GLN A 87 -18.46 -22.80 -25.54
N ASP A 88 -18.55 -21.68 -24.83
CA ASP A 88 -18.35 -20.34 -25.41
C ASP A 88 -16.91 -20.17 -25.88
N LEU A 89 -15.97 -20.66 -25.09
CA LEU A 89 -14.55 -20.60 -25.43
C LEU A 89 -14.22 -21.50 -26.63
N GLU A 90 -14.74 -22.73 -26.67
CA GLU A 90 -14.63 -23.61 -27.84
C GLU A 90 -15.21 -22.96 -29.10
N SER A 91 -16.34 -22.26 -28.97
CA SER A 91 -16.97 -21.54 -30.08
C SER A 91 -16.11 -20.37 -30.57
N CYS A 92 -15.45 -19.64 -29.66
CA CYS A 92 -14.51 -18.58 -30.02
C CYS A 92 -13.25 -19.12 -30.72
N VAL A 93 -12.67 -20.21 -30.21
CA VAL A 93 -11.53 -20.90 -30.84
C VAL A 93 -11.93 -21.42 -32.22
N SER A 94 -13.11 -22.03 -32.35
CA SER A 94 -13.64 -22.52 -33.62
C SER A 94 -13.76 -21.42 -34.66
N ARG A 95 -14.40 -20.29 -34.30
CA ARG A 95 -14.53 -19.10 -35.17
C ARG A 95 -13.16 -18.56 -35.58
N TRP A 96 -12.22 -18.48 -34.63
CA TRP A 96 -10.86 -18.02 -34.89
C TRP A 96 -10.13 -18.90 -35.91
N LEU A 97 -10.21 -20.23 -35.74
CA LEU A 97 -9.50 -21.18 -36.61
C LEU A 97 -9.94 -21.12 -38.07
N VAL A 98 -11.14 -20.61 -38.34
CA VAL A 98 -11.73 -20.50 -39.69
C VAL A 98 -11.90 -19.07 -40.18
N ASP A 99 -11.34 -18.08 -39.46
CA ASP A 99 -11.44 -16.68 -39.85
C ASP A 99 -10.74 -16.44 -41.19
N ARG A 100 -11.54 -16.20 -42.23
CA ARG A 100 -11.07 -15.95 -43.60
C ARG A 100 -10.38 -14.60 -43.75
N GLU A 101 -10.60 -13.69 -42.81
CA GLU A 101 -9.96 -12.38 -42.76
C GLU A 101 -8.73 -12.36 -41.85
N PHE A 102 -8.35 -13.51 -41.26
CA PHE A 102 -7.24 -13.63 -40.33
C PHE A 102 -5.94 -13.04 -40.90
N GLU A 103 -5.58 -13.40 -42.13
CA GLU A 103 -4.36 -12.87 -42.74
C GLU A 103 -4.43 -11.36 -42.97
N ALA A 104 -5.60 -10.82 -43.32
CA ALA A 104 -5.76 -9.39 -43.56
C ALA A 104 -5.70 -8.56 -42.27
N LYS A 105 -6.19 -9.12 -41.15
CA LYS A 105 -6.29 -8.47 -39.84
C LYS A 105 -5.03 -8.63 -38.97
N TYR A 106 -4.42 -9.81 -39.01
CA TYR A 106 -3.40 -10.22 -38.04
C TYR A 106 -2.09 -10.69 -38.66
N ALA A 107 -2.03 -10.96 -39.98
CA ALA A 107 -0.74 -11.23 -40.60
C ALA A 107 0.05 -9.93 -40.73
N ASP A 108 1.16 -9.89 -40.02
CA ASP A 108 2.13 -8.81 -40.11
C ASP A 108 2.65 -8.73 -41.56
N LYS A 109 2.46 -7.57 -42.21
CA LYS A 109 2.98 -7.34 -43.57
C LYS A 109 4.49 -7.13 -43.56
N GLU A 110 5.07 -6.81 -42.40
CA GLU A 110 6.51 -6.74 -42.20
C GLU A 110 7.06 -8.08 -41.69
N SER A 111 8.12 -8.55 -42.34
CA SER A 111 8.70 -9.88 -42.12
C SER A 111 9.40 -10.00 -40.77
N GLY A 112 9.05 -11.01 -39.95
CA GLY A 112 9.81 -11.33 -38.73
C GLY A 112 9.21 -12.44 -37.85
N ASN A 113 9.85 -12.69 -36.70
CA ASN A 113 9.35 -13.56 -35.61
C ASN A 113 8.32 -12.83 -34.71
N SER A 114 7.50 -11.95 -35.28
CA SER A 114 6.46 -11.18 -34.57
C SER A 114 5.30 -12.10 -34.19
N LEU A 115 4.86 -12.07 -32.92
CA LEU A 115 3.73 -12.88 -32.44
C LEU A 115 2.39 -12.20 -32.75
N TYR A 116 2.26 -10.91 -32.46
CA TYR A 116 1.13 -10.06 -32.80
C TYR A 116 1.49 -8.58 -32.63
N THR A 117 0.66 -7.71 -33.22
CA THR A 117 0.69 -6.26 -32.97
C THR A 117 -0.35 -5.89 -31.93
N ALA A 118 0.05 -5.16 -30.89
CA ALA A 118 -0.85 -4.58 -29.90
C ALA A 118 -0.97 -3.06 -30.11
N THR A 119 -2.15 -2.51 -29.83
CA THR A 119 -2.33 -1.05 -29.72
C THR A 119 -2.39 -0.67 -28.24
N TYR A 120 -1.81 0.48 -27.91
CA TYR A 120 -1.75 0.99 -26.54
C TYR A 120 -2.03 2.49 -26.53
N LYS A 121 -2.54 2.98 -25.39
CA LYS A 121 -2.80 4.41 -25.20
C LYS A 121 -1.55 5.11 -24.69
N ILE A 122 -1.27 6.31 -25.21
CA ILE A 122 -0.19 7.17 -24.74
C ILE A 122 -0.81 8.46 -24.18
N TYR A 123 -0.46 8.77 -22.95
CA TYR A 123 -0.86 9.98 -22.25
C TYR A 123 0.33 10.94 -22.17
N LYS A 124 0.09 12.23 -22.42
CA LYS A 124 1.14 13.26 -22.42
C LYS A 124 1.09 14.09 -21.14
N GLY A 125 2.27 14.36 -20.59
CA GLY A 125 2.48 15.25 -19.46
C GLY A 125 2.03 14.65 -18.12
N ILE A 126 2.16 15.47 -17.07
CA ILE A 126 1.75 15.10 -15.71
C ILE A 126 0.23 14.94 -15.64
N THR A 127 -0.54 15.86 -16.24
CA THR A 127 -2.01 15.78 -16.25
C THR A 127 -2.49 14.49 -16.91
N GLY A 128 -1.99 14.14 -18.09
CA GLY A 128 -2.34 12.88 -18.74
C GLY A 128 -1.93 11.64 -17.92
N LYS A 129 -0.83 11.70 -17.16
CA LYS A 129 -0.47 10.64 -16.21
C LYS A 129 -1.49 10.51 -15.07
N MET A 130 -1.99 11.61 -14.55
CA MET A 130 -3.04 11.60 -13.51
C MET A 130 -4.35 11.03 -14.06
N ASP A 131 -4.73 11.40 -15.29
CA ASP A 131 -5.90 10.84 -15.97
C ASP A 131 -5.74 9.33 -16.18
N ALA A 132 -4.56 8.89 -16.63
CA ALA A 132 -4.24 7.47 -16.78
C ALA A 132 -4.33 6.70 -15.44
N LEU A 133 -3.84 7.28 -14.35
CA LEU A 133 -3.96 6.69 -13.01
C LEU A 133 -5.43 6.63 -12.57
N ASP A 134 -6.22 7.67 -12.83
CA ASP A 134 -7.64 7.68 -12.47
C ASP A 134 -8.43 6.61 -13.24
N ASP A 135 -8.18 6.48 -14.55
CA ASP A 135 -8.72 5.42 -15.43
C ASP A 135 -8.34 4.01 -14.93
N MET A 136 -7.11 3.85 -14.45
CA MET A 136 -6.67 2.60 -13.82
C MET A 136 -7.44 2.31 -12.53
N PHE A 137 -7.69 3.32 -11.70
CA PHE A 137 -8.49 3.13 -10.48
C PHE A 137 -9.95 2.80 -10.78
N ASP A 138 -10.53 3.36 -11.85
CA ASP A 138 -11.86 2.96 -12.32
C ASP A 138 -11.88 1.49 -12.76
N THR A 139 -10.85 1.07 -13.49
CA THR A 139 -10.67 -0.34 -13.86
C THR A 139 -10.56 -1.21 -12.61
N LEU A 140 -9.71 -0.84 -11.65
CA LEU A 140 -9.53 -1.56 -10.39
C LEU A 140 -10.83 -1.67 -9.58
N ALA A 141 -11.64 -0.61 -9.54
CA ALA A 141 -12.92 -0.60 -8.82
C ALA A 141 -13.98 -1.50 -9.48
N SER A 142 -13.87 -1.76 -10.79
CA SER A 142 -14.75 -2.66 -11.55
C SER A 142 -14.40 -4.15 -11.37
N LEU A 143 -13.21 -4.46 -10.84
CA LEU A 143 -12.71 -5.82 -10.68
C LEU A 143 -13.17 -6.45 -9.35
N PRO A 144 -13.08 -7.80 -9.22
CA PRO A 144 -13.34 -8.47 -7.96
C PRO A 144 -12.47 -7.94 -6.82
N LYS A 145 -12.95 -8.08 -5.58
CA LYS A 145 -12.18 -7.65 -4.39
C LYS A 145 -10.91 -8.50 -4.22
N GLY A 146 -9.84 -7.88 -3.73
CA GLY A 146 -8.58 -8.58 -3.41
C GLY A 146 -7.52 -8.58 -4.51
N GLU A 147 -7.68 -7.77 -5.56
CA GLU A 147 -6.67 -7.60 -6.61
C GLU A 147 -5.34 -7.09 -6.06
N THR A 148 -4.25 -7.34 -6.79
CA THR A 148 -2.92 -6.83 -6.44
C THR A 148 -2.58 -5.62 -7.30
N PHE A 149 -2.27 -4.52 -6.64
CA PHE A 149 -1.80 -3.28 -7.26
C PHE A 149 -0.33 -3.07 -6.93
N TRP A 150 0.50 -2.94 -7.96
CA TRP A 150 1.92 -2.63 -7.86
C TRP A 150 2.15 -1.15 -8.10
N GLY A 151 2.97 -0.53 -7.26
CA GLY A 151 3.50 0.82 -7.48
C GLY A 151 5.02 0.80 -7.44
N TYR A 152 5.67 0.85 -8.59
CA TYR A 152 7.12 1.06 -8.69
C TYR A 152 7.37 2.53 -9.04
N ASP A 153 8.12 3.21 -8.19
CA ASP A 153 8.49 4.61 -8.38
C ASP A 153 10.00 4.81 -8.17
N ALA A 154 10.71 5.01 -9.27
CA ALA A 154 12.11 5.45 -9.26
C ALA A 154 12.22 6.98 -9.38
N ASP A 155 11.39 7.62 -10.20
CA ASP A 155 11.15 9.07 -10.22
C ASP A 155 9.83 9.41 -10.95
N SER A 156 8.66 9.13 -10.39
CA SER A 156 7.40 9.43 -11.11
C SER A 156 7.10 10.92 -11.29
N ARG A 157 7.84 11.81 -10.61
CA ARG A 157 7.53 13.25 -10.43
C ARG A 157 6.17 13.57 -9.80
N VAL A 158 5.27 12.59 -9.63
CA VAL A 158 3.95 12.74 -8.99
C VAL A 158 4.12 13.27 -7.56
N PHE A 159 5.19 12.85 -6.88
CA PHE A 159 5.46 13.22 -5.50
C PHE A 159 6.37 14.44 -5.35
N LYS A 160 6.64 15.22 -6.41
CA LYS A 160 7.47 16.42 -6.29
C LYS A 160 6.72 17.63 -5.73
N GLN A 161 5.39 17.62 -5.78
CA GLN A 161 4.56 18.71 -5.27
C GLN A 161 3.27 18.15 -4.66
N ASN A 162 2.89 18.65 -3.49
CA ASN A 162 1.58 18.39 -2.91
C ASN A 162 0.55 19.34 -3.56
N ASN A 163 -0.30 18.83 -4.44
CA ASN A 163 -1.36 19.58 -5.09
C ASN A 163 -2.71 18.84 -5.04
N ASN A 164 -3.76 19.45 -5.58
CA ASN A 164 -5.11 18.85 -5.53
C ASN A 164 -5.20 17.53 -6.32
N ASP A 165 -4.45 17.39 -7.41
CA ASP A 165 -4.47 16.19 -8.25
C ASP A 165 -3.82 15.01 -7.52
N THR A 166 -2.68 15.23 -6.86
CA THR A 166 -2.04 14.20 -6.04
C THR A 166 -2.95 13.78 -4.89
N ARG A 167 -3.62 14.72 -4.22
CA ARG A 167 -4.60 14.38 -3.17
C ARG A 167 -5.79 13.58 -3.71
N LYS A 168 -6.25 13.85 -4.94
CA LYS A 168 -7.30 13.06 -5.59
C LYS A 168 -6.86 11.60 -5.75
N ILE A 169 -5.66 11.36 -6.30
CA ILE A 169 -5.15 9.98 -6.48
C ILE A 169 -4.87 9.29 -5.14
N GLN A 170 -4.38 10.01 -4.13
CA GLN A 170 -4.21 9.47 -2.77
C GLN A 170 -5.52 8.90 -2.22
N LYS A 171 -6.64 9.63 -2.39
CA LYS A 171 -7.97 9.15 -2.00
C LYS A 171 -8.37 7.88 -2.74
N ARG A 172 -8.02 7.74 -4.02
CA ARG A 172 -8.31 6.54 -4.82
C ARG A 172 -7.56 5.31 -4.30
N PHE A 173 -6.32 5.48 -3.81
CA PHE A 173 -5.61 4.41 -3.10
C PHE A 173 -6.31 4.02 -1.80
N LEU A 174 -6.74 4.98 -0.98
CA LEU A 174 -7.48 4.73 0.26
C LEU A 174 -8.85 4.08 0.00
N GLU A 175 -9.51 4.39 -1.11
CA GLU A 175 -10.73 3.72 -1.55
C GLU A 175 -10.47 2.28 -2.01
N ALA A 176 -9.39 2.05 -2.77
CA ALA A 176 -8.98 0.72 -3.21
C ALA A 176 -8.68 -0.21 -2.03
N GLU A 177 -8.10 0.31 -0.95
CA GLU A 177 -7.91 -0.42 0.30
C GLU A 177 -9.23 -0.97 0.87
N LYS A 178 -10.32 -0.17 0.86
CA LYS A 178 -11.63 -0.62 1.34
C LYS A 178 -12.17 -1.82 0.55
N ASN A 179 -11.71 -2.00 -0.69
CA ASN A 179 -11.98 -3.16 -1.54
C ASN A 179 -11.00 -4.33 -1.33
N LYS A 180 -10.19 -4.28 -0.27
CA LYS A 180 -9.16 -5.28 0.09
C LYS A 180 -8.06 -5.43 -0.96
N THR A 181 -7.83 -4.41 -1.80
CA THR A 181 -6.72 -4.41 -2.75
C THR A 181 -5.39 -4.54 -2.00
N LYS A 182 -4.55 -5.47 -2.44
CA LYS A 182 -3.19 -5.63 -1.93
C LYS A 182 -2.26 -4.67 -2.65
N LEU A 183 -1.75 -3.68 -1.94
CA LEU A 183 -0.81 -2.71 -2.49
C LEU A 183 0.63 -3.14 -2.20
N ILE A 184 1.46 -3.19 -3.24
CA ILE A 184 2.91 -3.42 -3.11
C ILE A 184 3.64 -2.25 -3.75
N THR A 185 4.30 -1.44 -2.94
CA THR A 185 5.02 -0.25 -3.41
C THR A 185 6.53 -0.42 -3.29
N MET A 186 7.28 -0.10 -4.34
CA MET A 186 8.74 -0.12 -4.43
C MET A 186 9.25 1.30 -4.64
N ILE A 187 10.10 1.77 -3.72
CA ILE A 187 10.50 3.17 -3.61
C ILE A 187 12.03 3.32 -3.64
N TYR A 188 12.54 4.23 -4.46
CA TYR A 188 13.96 4.63 -4.39
C TYR A 188 14.13 5.78 -3.38
N LEU A 189 14.91 5.57 -2.33
CA LEU A 189 15.20 6.60 -1.31
C LEU A 189 16.44 7.43 -1.60
N ASN A 190 17.15 7.14 -2.69
CA ASN A 190 18.24 7.99 -3.16
C ASN A 190 17.68 9.21 -3.90
N ARG A 191 17.16 10.16 -3.13
CA ARG A 191 16.48 11.39 -3.55
C ARG A 191 16.82 12.53 -2.59
N SER A 192 16.45 13.75 -2.95
CA SER A 192 16.57 14.89 -2.03
C SER A 192 15.66 14.74 -0.80
N GLN A 193 16.01 15.39 0.31
CA GLN A 193 15.19 15.36 1.53
C GLN A 193 13.77 15.91 1.29
N GLU A 194 13.63 16.93 0.44
CA GLU A 194 12.31 17.49 0.06
C GLU A 194 11.46 16.48 -0.73
N GLU A 195 12.05 15.72 -1.65
CA GLU A 195 11.33 14.67 -2.37
C GLU A 195 10.90 13.52 -1.45
N ILE A 196 11.75 13.14 -0.48
CA ILE A 196 11.40 12.12 0.51
C ILE A 196 10.27 12.63 1.42
N TYR A 197 10.31 13.91 1.82
CA TYR A 197 9.24 14.57 2.57
C TYR A 197 7.91 14.47 1.83
N ASN A 198 7.86 14.96 0.59
CA ASN A 198 6.61 15.03 -0.18
C ASN A 198 6.05 13.63 -0.47
N MET A 199 6.95 12.66 -0.68
CA MET A 199 6.59 11.26 -0.86
C MET A 199 5.97 10.67 0.42
N PHE A 200 6.53 10.91 1.60
CA PHE A 200 5.95 10.37 2.84
C PHE A 200 4.66 11.08 3.25
N GLU A 201 4.53 12.38 3.01
CA GLU A 201 3.26 13.08 3.19
C GLU A 201 2.13 12.43 2.36
N TYR A 202 2.45 12.00 1.14
CA TYR A 202 1.52 11.28 0.27
C TYR A 202 1.30 9.82 0.69
N TRP A 203 2.37 9.05 0.93
CA TRP A 203 2.25 7.60 1.10
C TRP A 203 1.85 7.20 2.51
N LEU A 204 2.22 7.95 3.55
CA LEU A 204 2.06 7.48 4.92
C LEU A 204 0.61 7.07 5.28
N PRO A 205 -0.44 7.84 4.91
CA PRO A 205 -1.82 7.41 5.15
C PRO A 205 -2.17 6.07 4.48
N ILE A 206 -1.59 5.80 3.29
CA ILE A 206 -1.81 4.56 2.53
C ILE A 206 -1.00 3.40 3.14
N LEU A 207 0.21 3.68 3.64
CA LEU A 207 1.08 2.67 4.27
C LEU A 207 0.54 2.16 5.61
N LEU A 208 -0.35 2.92 6.23
CA LEU A 208 -1.10 2.54 7.42
C LEU A 208 -2.29 1.60 7.13
N SER A 209 -2.28 0.97 5.96
CA SER A 209 -3.18 -0.13 5.61
C SER A 209 -2.61 -1.50 6.01
N THR A 210 -3.47 -2.39 6.50
CA THR A 210 -3.10 -3.83 6.65
C THR A 210 -2.80 -4.53 5.32
N SER A 211 -3.28 -3.97 4.20
CA SER A 211 -3.14 -4.55 2.86
C SER A 211 -2.02 -3.89 2.03
N ALA A 212 -1.32 -2.89 2.58
CA ALA A 212 -0.19 -2.25 1.94
C ALA A 212 1.15 -2.82 2.43
N LYS A 213 2.09 -2.96 1.51
CA LYS A 213 3.49 -3.27 1.79
C LYS A 213 4.38 -2.31 1.03
N ALA A 214 5.27 -1.62 1.74
CA ALA A 214 6.26 -0.75 1.13
C ALA A 214 7.66 -1.35 1.25
N TYR A 215 8.41 -1.21 0.16
CA TYR A 215 9.77 -1.67 -0.01
C TYR A 215 10.62 -0.53 -0.53
N TYR A 216 11.90 -0.51 -0.15
CA TYR A 216 12.83 0.53 -0.55
C TYR A 216 14.17 -0.01 -1.05
N THR A 217 14.88 0.83 -1.79
CA THR A 217 16.29 0.65 -2.12
C THR A 217 17.02 2.00 -2.15
N TYR A 218 18.33 1.96 -1.93
CA TYR A 218 19.25 3.09 -2.19
C TYR A 218 20.00 2.92 -3.51
N ASP A 219 19.73 1.85 -4.26
CA ASP A 219 20.39 1.57 -5.54
C ASP A 219 20.30 2.78 -6.48
N MET A 220 21.40 3.04 -7.19
CA MET A 220 21.45 4.08 -8.22
C MET A 220 21.11 3.52 -9.60
N GLU A 221 21.25 2.20 -9.76
CA GLU A 221 20.85 1.50 -10.97
C GLU A 221 19.32 1.43 -11.03
N ARG A 222 18.77 2.20 -11.95
CA ARG A 222 17.34 2.23 -12.23
C ARG A 222 17.09 1.49 -13.55
N PRO A 223 16.06 0.64 -13.60
CA PRO A 223 15.46 0.20 -14.85
C PRO A 223 15.15 1.38 -15.78
N PHE A 224 15.00 1.09 -17.08
CA PHE A 224 14.68 2.10 -18.11
C PHE A 224 13.43 2.93 -17.81
N TYR A 225 12.46 2.36 -17.07
CA TYR A 225 11.25 3.05 -16.67
C TYR A 225 11.44 3.82 -15.36
N ASP A 226 10.98 5.07 -15.33
CA ASP A 226 11.01 5.90 -14.12
C ASP A 226 9.89 5.51 -13.14
N TYR A 227 8.78 4.97 -13.65
CA TYR A 227 7.67 4.51 -12.85
C TYR A 227 6.83 3.46 -13.60
N ILE A 228 6.20 2.58 -12.83
CA ILE A 228 5.32 1.51 -13.30
C ILE A 228 4.22 1.36 -12.26
N PHE A 229 2.97 1.52 -12.68
CA PHE A 229 1.80 1.18 -11.88
C PHE A 229 1.09 0.02 -12.57
N SER A 230 0.78 -1.06 -11.85
CA SER A 230 0.21 -2.26 -12.47
C SER A 230 -0.89 -2.88 -11.63
N ILE A 231 -2.03 -3.17 -12.24
CA ILE A 231 -3.01 -4.12 -11.71
C ILE A 231 -2.59 -5.48 -12.26
N LYS A 232 -2.14 -6.37 -11.36
CA LYS A 232 -1.49 -7.64 -11.74
C LYS A 232 -2.28 -8.41 -12.80
N GLY A 233 -1.66 -8.62 -13.97
CA GLY A 233 -2.23 -9.35 -15.09
C GLY A 233 -3.39 -8.67 -15.83
N LYS A 234 -3.69 -7.38 -15.57
CA LYS A 234 -4.84 -6.67 -16.13
C LYS A 234 -4.44 -5.44 -16.92
N GLN A 235 -3.71 -4.54 -16.29
CA GLN A 235 -3.37 -3.25 -16.87
C GLN A 235 -2.09 -2.70 -16.23
N THR A 236 -1.17 -2.21 -17.07
CA THR A 236 0.08 -1.60 -16.62
C THR A 236 0.27 -0.24 -17.26
N LEU A 237 0.44 0.78 -16.43
CA LEU A 237 0.92 2.10 -16.80
C LEU A 237 2.43 2.15 -16.58
N VAL A 238 3.19 2.50 -17.61
CA VAL A 238 4.63 2.76 -17.50
C VAL A 238 4.94 4.12 -18.04
N GLY A 239 6.03 4.73 -17.58
CA GLY A 239 6.54 5.90 -18.26
C GLY A 239 7.93 6.32 -17.85
N ILE A 240 8.40 7.30 -18.62
CA ILE A 240 9.72 7.90 -18.55
C ILE A 240 9.51 9.40 -18.60
N ASN A 241 10.27 10.13 -17.80
CA ASN A 241 10.20 11.56 -17.79
C ASN A 241 11.22 12.15 -18.75
N GLY A 242 10.74 12.99 -19.67
CA GLY A 242 11.60 13.80 -20.51
C GLY A 242 12.33 14.90 -19.74
N THR A 243 13.38 15.42 -20.36
CA THR A 243 14.23 16.51 -19.85
C THR A 243 13.52 17.87 -19.88
N ASN A 244 12.57 18.10 -20.79
CA ASN A 244 11.88 19.38 -20.98
C ASN A 244 10.40 19.37 -20.54
N GLY A 245 10.00 18.47 -19.64
CA GLY A 245 8.61 18.32 -19.21
C GLY A 245 7.72 17.51 -20.16
N ASP A 246 8.26 17.08 -21.31
CA ASP A 246 7.67 16.06 -22.18
C ASP A 246 7.75 14.68 -21.51
N THR A 247 6.87 14.43 -20.55
CA THR A 247 6.65 13.10 -19.97
C THR A 247 5.59 12.36 -20.78
N TYR A 248 5.82 11.08 -21.07
CA TYR A 248 4.83 10.22 -21.71
C TYR A 248 4.59 8.98 -20.84
N SER A 249 3.32 8.59 -20.75
CA SER A 249 2.89 7.42 -20.01
C SER A 249 2.09 6.51 -20.95
N ALA A 250 2.45 5.23 -21.03
CA ALA A 250 1.78 4.25 -21.86
C ALA A 250 0.99 3.27 -21.01
N ILE A 251 -0.27 3.01 -21.39
CA ILE A 251 -1.10 1.96 -20.77
C ILE A 251 -1.11 0.73 -21.69
N TYR A 252 -0.59 -0.37 -21.16
CA TYR A 252 -0.66 -1.70 -21.75
C TYR A 252 -1.78 -2.49 -21.10
N THR A 253 -2.56 -3.19 -21.91
CA THR A 253 -3.61 -4.14 -21.47
C THR A 253 -3.46 -5.51 -22.12
N ASP A 254 -2.54 -5.65 -23.08
CA ASP A 254 -2.36 -6.90 -23.80
C ASP A 254 -1.68 -7.97 -22.92
N PRO A 255 -2.06 -9.26 -23.05
CA PRO A 255 -1.61 -10.29 -22.12
C PRO A 255 -0.09 -10.52 -22.06
N MET A 256 0.63 -10.38 -23.17
CA MET A 256 2.08 -10.63 -23.17
C MET A 256 2.85 -9.49 -22.50
N SER A 257 2.48 -8.23 -22.76
CA SER A 257 3.04 -7.08 -22.06
C SER A 257 2.73 -7.16 -20.57
N GLN A 258 1.50 -7.50 -20.19
CA GLN A 258 1.11 -7.67 -18.78
C GLN A 258 1.99 -8.71 -18.07
N ARG A 259 2.17 -9.89 -18.69
CA ARG A 259 3.02 -10.93 -18.13
C ARG A 259 4.48 -10.48 -17.99
N GLN A 260 5.02 -9.78 -18.99
CA GLN A 260 6.39 -9.26 -18.92
C GLN A 260 6.58 -8.27 -17.77
N PHE A 261 5.61 -7.38 -17.55
CA PHE A 261 5.67 -6.41 -16.45
C PHE A 261 5.47 -7.07 -15.09
N ASP A 262 4.57 -8.04 -14.96
CA ASP A 262 4.41 -8.82 -13.73
C ASP A 262 5.72 -9.56 -13.38
N ASP A 263 6.29 -10.29 -14.35
CA ASP A 263 7.56 -11.01 -14.18
C ASP A 263 8.73 -10.06 -13.87
N PHE A 264 8.69 -8.83 -14.41
CA PHE A 264 9.67 -7.79 -14.11
C PHE A 264 9.51 -7.27 -12.68
N LEU A 265 8.32 -6.88 -12.26
CA LEU A 265 8.05 -6.32 -10.93
C LEU A 265 8.37 -7.31 -9.82
N GLU A 266 8.00 -8.58 -10.01
CA GLU A 266 8.27 -9.66 -9.03
C GLU A 266 9.77 -9.89 -8.84
N ARG A 267 10.55 -9.99 -9.94
CA ARG A 267 12.00 -10.14 -9.86
C ARG A 267 12.70 -8.88 -9.35
N HIS A 268 12.20 -7.70 -9.75
CA HIS A 268 12.81 -6.44 -9.35
C HIS A 268 12.64 -6.20 -7.85
N LEU A 269 11.52 -6.62 -7.26
CA LEU A 269 11.26 -6.57 -5.83
C LEU A 269 12.34 -7.29 -4.99
N GLU A 270 12.98 -8.34 -5.52
CA GLU A 270 14.04 -9.09 -4.82
C GLU A 270 15.25 -8.20 -4.45
N ARG A 271 15.43 -7.06 -5.13
CA ARG A 271 16.47 -6.07 -4.85
C ARG A 271 16.09 -5.06 -3.76
N PHE A 272 14.86 -5.11 -3.25
CA PHE A 272 14.35 -4.15 -2.28
C PHE A 272 14.27 -4.75 -0.89
N GLN A 273 14.36 -3.89 0.12
CA GLN A 273 14.18 -4.23 1.53
C GLN A 273 12.86 -3.66 2.04
N PRO A 274 12.20 -4.28 3.03
CA PRO A 274 10.99 -3.72 3.64
C PRO A 274 11.24 -2.31 4.19
N LEU A 275 10.43 -1.33 3.78
CA LEU A 275 10.51 0.06 4.27
C LEU A 275 9.87 0.22 5.65
N THR A 276 8.78 -0.51 5.86
CA THR A 276 8.02 -0.50 7.11
C THR A 276 7.82 -1.93 7.60
N LYS A 277 7.76 -2.08 8.92
CA LYS A 277 7.32 -3.31 9.60
C LYS A 277 5.92 -3.05 10.15
N ASN A 278 4.94 -3.88 9.75
CA ASN A 278 3.58 -3.83 10.30
C ASN A 278 3.52 -4.65 11.59
N LEU A 279 3.00 -4.05 12.66
CA LEU A 279 2.90 -4.61 14.00
C LEU A 279 1.47 -5.07 14.34
N GLY A 280 0.49 -4.86 13.46
CA GLY A 280 -0.94 -5.11 13.71
C GLY A 280 -1.30 -6.54 14.12
N SER A 281 -0.53 -7.54 13.71
CA SER A 281 -0.73 -8.94 14.13
C SER A 281 -0.31 -9.22 15.58
N ARG A 282 0.36 -8.27 16.23
CA ARG A 282 0.88 -8.39 17.60
C ARG A 282 -0.12 -7.82 18.60
N VAL A 283 -0.07 -8.33 19.83
CA VAL A 283 -0.74 -7.70 20.97
C VAL A 283 -0.10 -6.33 21.18
N VAL A 284 -0.89 -5.27 21.30
CA VAL A 284 -0.39 -3.88 21.43
C VAL A 284 0.64 -3.75 22.56
N CYS A 285 0.48 -4.48 23.66
CA CYS A 285 1.45 -4.53 24.77
C CYS A 285 2.88 -4.87 24.33
N ASN A 286 3.00 -5.68 23.27
CA ASN A 286 4.28 -6.19 22.83
C ASN A 286 5.02 -5.21 21.92
N ASP A 287 4.36 -4.17 21.41
CA ASP A 287 5.00 -3.25 20.47
C ASP A 287 6.19 -2.53 21.11
N PHE A 288 6.08 -2.19 22.39
CA PHE A 288 7.10 -1.44 23.13
C PHE A 288 8.09 -2.33 23.91
N THR A 289 8.11 -3.63 23.64
CA THR A 289 9.12 -4.51 24.26
C THR A 289 10.51 -4.20 23.72
N ARG A 290 11.53 -4.54 24.51
CA ARG A 290 12.94 -4.35 24.12
C ARG A 290 13.27 -4.96 22.76
N GLU A 291 12.69 -6.11 22.44
CA GLU A 291 12.92 -6.83 21.17
C GLU A 291 12.30 -6.11 19.97
N ASN A 292 11.17 -5.43 20.15
CA ASN A 292 10.38 -4.85 19.06
C ASN A 292 10.68 -3.37 18.80
N MET A 293 11.18 -2.66 19.80
CA MET A 293 11.62 -1.27 19.73
C MET A 293 13.12 -1.17 20.03
N GLU A 294 13.91 -2.15 19.58
CA GLU A 294 15.33 -2.23 19.90
C GLU A 294 16.11 -1.01 19.43
N ALA A 295 15.91 -0.57 18.18
CA ALA A 295 16.53 0.66 17.68
C ALA A 295 16.11 1.89 18.49
N PHE A 296 14.81 1.96 18.84
CA PHE A 296 14.23 3.00 19.67
C PHE A 296 14.88 3.10 21.06
N ASN A 297 15.14 1.93 21.67
CA ASN A 297 15.64 1.81 23.03
C ASN A 297 17.17 1.89 23.12
N ARG A 298 17.90 1.49 22.07
CA ARG A 298 19.38 1.49 22.04
C ARG A 298 19.98 2.89 21.89
N ASN A 299 19.38 3.73 21.06
CA ASN A 299 19.92 5.05 20.76
C ASN A 299 19.23 6.08 21.65
N ASP A 300 19.96 6.67 22.60
CA ASP A 300 19.43 7.79 23.39
C ASP A 300 19.66 9.11 22.64
N THR A 301 18.61 9.57 21.95
CA THR A 301 18.60 10.77 21.11
C THR A 301 17.32 11.57 21.34
N ASP A 302 17.29 12.80 20.85
CA ASP A 302 16.10 13.66 20.96
C ASP A 302 14.92 13.02 20.23
N GLN A 303 13.72 13.24 20.74
CA GLN A 303 12.51 12.64 20.19
C GLN A 303 11.30 13.58 20.24
N TYR A 304 10.37 13.31 19.34
CA TYR A 304 9.08 13.95 19.25
C TYR A 304 7.94 12.94 19.34
N VAL A 305 6.87 13.33 20.04
CA VAL A 305 5.59 12.61 20.07
C VAL A 305 4.48 13.57 19.68
N ILE A 306 3.70 13.21 18.67
CA ILE A 306 2.40 13.80 18.38
C ILE A 306 1.34 12.82 18.87
N ALA A 307 0.55 13.24 19.85
CA ALA A 307 -0.58 12.48 20.36
C ALA A 307 -1.89 13.24 20.07
N THR A 308 -2.55 12.89 18.97
CA THR A 308 -3.90 13.39 18.64
C THR A 308 -4.95 12.77 19.56
N SER A 309 -4.74 11.51 19.97
CA SER A 309 -5.45 10.84 21.05
C SER A 309 -4.47 10.30 22.09
N MET A 310 -4.85 10.36 23.38
CA MET A 310 -4.03 9.83 24.46
C MET A 310 -4.17 8.30 24.51
N SER A 311 -3.09 7.59 24.19
CA SER A 311 -3.01 6.12 24.30
C SER A 311 -2.50 5.63 25.66
N PHE A 312 -2.53 6.51 26.68
CA PHE A 312 -2.03 6.40 28.07
C PHE A 312 -0.51 6.42 28.28
N LEU A 313 -0.09 7.34 29.15
CA LEU A 313 1.26 7.41 29.72
C LEU A 313 1.18 7.14 31.23
N SER A 314 1.06 5.84 31.53
CA SER A 314 1.43 5.04 32.70
C SER A 314 1.69 5.64 34.10
N SER A 315 1.03 6.71 34.53
CA SER A 315 1.51 7.47 35.69
C SER A 315 0.77 7.21 37.02
N GLY A 316 -0.33 6.45 37.04
CA GLY A 316 -1.04 6.17 38.31
C GLY A 316 -1.70 4.79 38.43
N LYS A 317 -1.25 3.97 39.39
CA LYS A 317 -1.88 2.69 39.75
C LYS A 317 -3.36 2.86 40.12
N ASN A 318 -3.68 3.93 40.85
CA ASN A 318 -5.05 4.22 41.27
C ASN A 318 -5.98 4.55 40.09
N ILE A 319 -5.43 5.07 38.98
CA ILE A 319 -6.21 5.40 37.78
C ILE A 319 -6.58 4.13 37.04
N ILE A 320 -5.62 3.22 36.84
CA ILE A 320 -5.91 1.92 36.21
C ILE A 320 -6.85 1.09 37.09
N GLU A 321 -6.67 1.07 38.43
CA GLU A 321 -7.60 0.40 39.34
C GLU A 321 -9.03 0.97 39.21
N GLY A 322 -9.18 2.29 39.09
CA GLY A 322 -10.47 2.93 38.85
C GLY A 322 -11.09 2.56 37.50
N ILE A 323 -10.29 2.46 36.44
CA ILE A 323 -10.74 2.00 35.12
C ILE A 323 -11.19 0.53 35.18
N LEU A 324 -10.40 -0.34 35.82
CA LEU A 324 -10.72 -1.77 35.94
C LEU A 324 -12.04 -1.98 36.70
N MET A 325 -12.30 -1.19 37.75
CA MET A 325 -13.56 -1.26 38.51
C MET A 325 -14.79 -0.79 37.71
N ASP A 326 -14.61 0.19 36.83
CA ASP A 326 -15.69 0.70 35.97
C ASP A 326 -16.00 -0.26 34.79
N LEU A 327 -15.08 -1.18 34.47
CA LEU A 327 -15.22 -2.14 33.38
C LEU A 327 -15.68 -3.51 33.90
N CYS A 328 -16.74 -4.08 33.30
CA CYS A 328 -17.14 -5.46 33.56
C CYS A 328 -16.18 -6.43 32.84
N LEU A 329 -15.02 -6.69 33.43
CA LEU A 329 -13.96 -7.53 32.84
C LEU A 329 -14.03 -8.98 33.36
N SER A 330 -13.71 -9.91 32.47
CA SER A 330 -13.26 -11.25 32.87
C SER A 330 -11.85 -11.20 33.45
N SER A 331 -11.47 -12.22 34.23
CA SER A 331 -10.10 -12.30 34.78
C SER A 331 -9.02 -12.26 33.70
N GLU A 332 -9.27 -12.83 32.50
CA GLU A 332 -8.32 -12.78 31.40
C GLU A 332 -8.16 -11.36 30.83
N GLU A 333 -9.26 -10.62 30.65
CA GLU A 333 -9.22 -9.23 30.17
C GLU A 333 -8.52 -8.30 31.18
N GLU A 334 -8.78 -8.49 32.47
CA GLU A 334 -8.11 -7.76 33.55
C GLU A 334 -6.60 -7.98 33.52
N HIS A 335 -6.14 -9.24 33.39
CA HIS A 335 -4.71 -9.54 33.26
C HIS A 335 -4.08 -8.84 32.05
N ARG A 336 -4.75 -8.84 30.89
CA ARG A 336 -4.23 -8.16 29.68
C ARG A 336 -4.07 -6.65 29.87
N LEU A 337 -5.00 -6.00 30.56
CA LEU A 337 -4.92 -4.56 30.83
C LEU A 337 -3.86 -4.23 31.87
N ILE A 338 -3.70 -5.07 32.91
CA ILE A 338 -2.63 -4.91 33.91
C ILE A 338 -1.26 -5.10 33.25
N ASP A 339 -1.08 -6.14 32.43
CA ASP A 339 0.15 -6.37 31.68
C ASP A 339 0.47 -5.19 30.75
N TYR A 340 -0.54 -4.64 30.06
CA TYR A 340 -0.38 -3.44 29.25
C TYR A 340 0.11 -2.25 30.09
N TYR A 341 -0.55 -2.00 31.21
CA TYR A 341 -0.21 -0.91 32.13
C TYR A 341 1.22 -1.05 32.68
N ASP A 342 1.61 -2.24 33.12
CA ASP A 342 2.96 -2.48 33.66
C ASP A 342 4.04 -2.30 32.59
N ASN A 343 3.78 -2.75 31.36
CA ASN A 343 4.67 -2.50 30.24
C ASN A 343 4.81 -1.01 29.94
N CYS A 344 3.72 -0.26 29.93
CA CYS A 344 3.77 1.19 29.73
C CYS A 344 4.53 1.88 30.87
N ARG A 345 4.35 1.44 32.12
CA ARG A 345 5.02 2.02 33.30
C ARG A 345 6.52 1.79 33.28
N VAL A 346 6.96 0.58 32.94
CA VAL A 346 8.38 0.28 32.74
C VAL A 346 8.93 1.09 31.56
N GLY A 347 8.19 1.10 30.45
CA GLY A 347 8.51 1.82 29.23
C GLY A 347 8.63 3.33 29.44
N LEU A 348 7.84 3.95 30.31
CA LEU A 348 7.87 5.40 30.54
C LEU A 348 9.24 5.90 31.02
N SER A 349 9.93 5.11 31.86
CA SER A 349 11.27 5.45 32.31
C SER A 349 12.34 5.34 31.22
N GLN A 350 12.10 4.50 30.20
CA GLN A 350 12.97 4.34 29.03
C GLN A 350 12.62 5.37 27.95
N PHE A 351 11.33 5.72 27.87
CA PHE A 351 10.79 6.78 27.04
C PHE A 351 11.39 8.12 27.43
N LEU A 352 11.34 8.50 28.70
CA LEU A 352 11.90 9.76 29.17
C LEU A 352 13.41 9.65 29.35
N SER A 353 14.16 10.20 28.39
CA SER A 353 15.61 10.31 28.50
C SER A 353 16.02 11.26 29.63
N LYS A 354 17.08 10.91 30.36
CA LYS A 354 17.70 11.81 31.36
C LYS A 354 18.59 12.87 30.73
N GLU A 355 19.05 12.65 29.50
CA GLU A 355 20.05 13.50 28.84
C GLU A 355 19.46 14.28 27.64
N LYS A 356 18.51 13.66 26.93
CA LYS A 356 17.95 14.11 25.66
C LYS A 356 16.55 14.68 25.79
N TYR A 357 16.17 15.53 24.85
CA TYR A 357 14.87 16.18 24.86
C TYR A 357 13.76 15.23 24.41
N THR A 358 12.66 15.27 25.15
CA THR A 358 11.39 14.66 24.77
C THR A 358 10.36 15.75 24.58
N ARG A 359 9.97 15.98 23.32
CA ARG A 359 8.97 17.00 22.94
C ARG A 359 7.64 16.32 22.62
N ILE A 360 6.59 16.72 23.31
CA ILE A 360 5.26 16.11 23.19
C ILE A 360 4.26 17.16 22.73
N ILE A 361 3.56 16.91 21.63
CA ILE A 361 2.50 17.75 21.10
C ILE A 361 1.17 17.05 21.37
N LEU A 362 0.33 17.67 22.19
CA LEU A 362 -1.01 17.18 22.52
C LEU A 362 -2.09 18.00 21.81
N SER A 363 -3.20 17.37 21.46
CA SER A 363 -4.36 18.05 20.86
C SER A 363 -5.22 18.74 21.94
N LEU A 364 -5.28 20.09 21.95
CA LEU A 364 -6.14 20.80 22.90
C LEU A 364 -7.65 20.53 22.65
N ASP A 365 -8.04 20.36 21.38
CA ASP A 365 -9.43 20.01 21.02
C ASP A 365 -9.83 18.64 21.58
N TYR A 366 -8.94 17.66 21.49
CA TYR A 366 -9.16 16.35 22.10
C TYR A 366 -9.29 16.46 23.61
N ILE A 367 -8.37 17.15 24.28
CA ILE A 367 -8.39 17.27 25.75
C ILE A 367 -9.68 17.98 26.22
N LYS A 368 -10.14 19.00 25.50
CA LYS A 368 -11.41 19.68 25.79
C LYS A 368 -12.61 18.74 25.59
N SER A 369 -12.60 17.90 24.56
CA SER A 369 -13.69 16.95 24.33
C SER A 369 -13.81 15.90 25.44
N LEU A 370 -12.70 15.50 26.06
CA LEU A 370 -12.70 14.59 27.23
C LEU A 370 -13.52 15.11 28.42
N GLY A 371 -13.54 16.42 28.62
CA GLY A 371 -14.29 17.05 29.71
C GLY A 371 -15.79 17.21 29.41
N GLN A 372 -16.16 17.14 28.12
CA GLN A 372 -17.53 17.33 27.65
C GLN A 372 -18.27 16.01 27.44
N GLN A 373 -17.54 14.92 27.14
CA GLN A 373 -18.11 13.62 26.85
C GLN A 373 -18.18 12.73 28.11
N PRO A 374 -19.33 12.10 28.41
CA PRO A 374 -19.47 11.25 29.59
C PRO A 374 -18.60 9.99 29.51
N VAL A 375 -18.47 9.42 28.32
CA VAL A 375 -17.63 8.27 28.00
C VAL A 375 -16.96 8.48 26.65
N ILE A 376 -15.76 7.92 26.50
CA ILE A 376 -14.97 7.94 25.28
C ILE A 376 -14.53 6.52 24.93
N GLU A 377 -14.48 6.22 23.63
CA GLU A 377 -13.82 5.00 23.18
C GLU A 377 -12.32 5.11 23.40
N VAL A 378 -11.73 4.01 23.87
CA VAL A 378 -10.29 3.89 24.07
C VAL A 378 -9.76 2.85 23.11
N PRO A 379 -9.16 3.27 21.97
CA PRO A 379 -8.74 2.33 20.93
C PRO A 379 -7.78 1.26 21.42
N VAL A 380 -6.87 1.61 22.35
CA VAL A 380 -5.90 0.63 22.88
C VAL A 380 -6.57 -0.45 23.70
N PHE A 381 -7.51 -0.10 24.57
CA PHE A 381 -8.27 -1.10 25.30
C PHE A 381 -9.18 -1.91 24.37
N SER A 382 -9.78 -1.24 23.38
CA SER A 382 -10.61 -1.93 22.39
C SER A 382 -9.84 -2.97 21.59
N ALA A 383 -8.60 -2.64 21.19
CA ALA A 383 -7.69 -3.55 20.52
C ALA A 383 -7.23 -4.71 21.42
N LEU A 384 -6.88 -4.44 22.68
CA LEU A 384 -6.44 -5.45 23.65
C LEU A 384 -7.54 -6.45 24.02
N LEU A 385 -8.75 -5.95 24.20
CA LEU A 385 -9.92 -6.75 24.60
C LEU A 385 -10.71 -7.31 23.42
N LYS A 386 -10.38 -6.89 22.19
CA LYS A 386 -11.05 -7.32 20.93
C LYS A 386 -12.56 -7.03 20.91
N ARG A 387 -12.97 -5.95 21.58
CA ARG A 387 -14.33 -5.43 21.62
C ARG A 387 -14.28 -3.93 21.87
N LYS A 388 -15.34 -3.19 21.55
CA LYS A 388 -15.41 -1.77 21.91
C LYS A 388 -15.30 -1.60 23.44
N VAL A 389 -14.38 -0.75 23.87
CA VAL A 389 -14.17 -0.37 25.28
C VAL A 389 -14.32 1.13 25.40
N GLU A 390 -15.25 1.54 26.25
CA GLU A 390 -15.50 2.94 26.57
C GLU A 390 -15.17 3.18 28.05
N VAL A 391 -14.53 4.30 28.34
CA VAL A 391 -14.22 4.73 29.70
C VAL A 391 -14.64 6.17 29.91
N ALA A 392 -14.85 6.59 31.15
CA ALA A 392 -15.14 7.98 31.44
C ALA A 392 -13.95 8.89 31.09
N GLY A 393 -14.19 9.97 30.34
CA GLY A 393 -13.13 10.92 29.91
C GLY A 393 -12.32 11.50 31.08
N LYS A 394 -12.95 11.61 32.26
CA LYS A 394 -12.30 12.01 33.53
C LYS A 394 -11.07 11.16 33.86
N HIS A 395 -11.05 9.87 33.51
CA HIS A 395 -9.91 8.99 33.80
C HIS A 395 -8.71 9.35 32.92
N VAL A 396 -8.94 9.68 31.65
CA VAL A 396 -7.90 10.14 30.73
C VAL A 396 -7.36 11.52 31.13
N ILE A 397 -8.24 12.42 31.58
CA ILE A 397 -7.81 13.72 32.14
C ILE A 397 -6.93 13.53 33.39
N LYS A 398 -7.32 12.65 34.31
CA LYS A 398 -6.51 12.33 35.50
C LYS A 398 -5.16 11.76 35.14
N GLU A 399 -5.09 10.90 34.13
CA GLU A 399 -3.83 10.34 33.64
C GLU A 399 -2.91 11.43 33.09
N LEU A 400 -3.46 12.34 32.29
CA LEU A 400 -2.71 13.49 31.77
C LEU A 400 -2.19 14.38 32.91
N VAL A 401 -3.05 14.71 33.89
CA VAL A 401 -2.66 15.50 35.06
C VAL A 401 -1.55 14.82 35.86
N SER A 402 -1.66 13.51 36.07
CA SER A 402 -0.64 12.71 36.77
C SER A 402 0.69 12.73 36.02
N PHE A 403 0.67 12.55 34.70
CA PHE A 403 1.86 12.63 33.86
C PHE A 403 2.50 14.03 33.91
N LEU A 404 1.71 15.10 33.81
CA LEU A 404 2.21 16.48 33.89
C LEU A 404 2.85 16.80 35.23
N LYS A 405 2.27 16.31 36.34
CA LYS A 405 2.88 16.43 37.68
C LYS A 405 4.23 15.70 37.74
N PHE A 406 4.30 14.50 37.17
CA PHE A 406 5.51 13.67 37.16
C PHE A 406 6.67 14.35 36.40
N VAL A 407 6.39 14.94 35.23
CA VAL A 407 7.42 15.59 34.39
C VAL A 407 7.60 17.08 34.68
N LYS A 408 6.87 17.66 35.65
CA LYS A 408 6.87 19.10 35.93
C LYS A 408 8.26 19.65 36.25
N SER A 409 9.11 18.91 36.95
CA SER A 409 10.45 19.38 37.29
C SER A 409 11.52 18.99 36.26
N ASP A 410 11.17 18.25 35.21
CA ASP A 410 12.12 17.79 34.22
C ASP A 410 12.33 18.86 33.13
N PRO A 411 13.54 19.44 32.99
CA PRO A 411 13.83 20.41 31.94
C PRO A 411 13.97 19.79 30.54
N LYS A 412 14.06 18.47 30.45
CA LYS A 412 14.21 17.72 29.19
C LYS A 412 12.87 17.36 28.56
N VAL A 413 11.79 17.42 29.34
CA VAL A 413 10.44 17.19 28.83
C VAL A 413 9.79 18.54 28.51
N GLN A 414 9.46 18.73 27.23
CA GLN A 414 8.76 19.89 26.73
C GLN A 414 7.42 19.46 26.17
N ILE A 415 6.36 20.18 26.54
CA ILE A 415 4.99 19.83 26.15
C ILE A 415 4.38 21.03 25.48
N ALA A 416 3.77 20.81 24.33
CA ALA A 416 3.01 21.79 23.59
C ALA A 416 1.54 21.35 23.47
N LEU A 417 0.61 22.31 23.53
CA LEU A 417 -0.79 22.06 23.21
C LEU A 417 -1.10 22.66 21.85
N ARG A 418 -1.33 21.82 20.85
CA ARG A 418 -1.80 22.28 19.55
C ARG A 418 -3.12 23.05 19.72
N PRO A 419 -3.19 24.33 19.30
CA PRO A 419 -4.41 25.12 19.46
C PRO A 419 -5.58 24.59 18.63
N PRO A 420 -6.83 24.93 19.02
CA PRO A 420 -8.01 24.60 18.24
C PRO A 420 -7.91 25.08 16.80
N ALA A 421 -8.44 24.29 15.87
CA ALA A 421 -8.45 24.58 14.43
C ALA A 421 -7.07 24.76 13.76
N SER A 422 -5.97 24.47 14.46
CA SER A 422 -4.64 24.40 13.85
C SER A 422 -4.51 23.11 13.03
N PRO A 423 -3.94 23.17 11.82
CA PRO A 423 -3.82 21.99 10.95
C PRO A 423 -3.01 20.90 11.64
N GLU A 424 -3.43 19.65 11.48
CA GLU A 424 -2.61 18.49 11.87
C GLU A 424 -1.45 18.35 10.90
N LEU A 425 -0.32 17.81 11.39
CA LEU A 425 0.77 17.42 10.50
C LEU A 425 0.26 16.39 9.50
N ILE A 426 -0.42 15.35 10.00
CA ILE A 426 -1.17 14.35 9.23
C ILE A 426 -2.44 14.04 10.02
N GLU A 427 -3.60 14.07 9.35
CA GLU A 427 -4.90 13.91 9.99
C GLU A 427 -5.05 12.54 10.70
N ASN A 428 -5.57 12.58 11.92
CA ASN A 428 -5.91 11.43 12.78
C ASN A 428 -4.73 10.48 13.06
N LEU A 429 -3.51 11.01 13.08
CA LEU A 429 -2.30 10.20 13.21
C LEU A 429 -1.51 10.51 14.47
N ASN A 430 -1.27 9.45 15.27
CA ASN A 430 -0.28 9.48 16.33
C ASN A 430 1.09 9.13 15.75
N ILE A 431 2.09 9.95 16.07
CA ILE A 431 3.46 9.85 15.55
C ILE A 431 4.43 9.84 16.72
N TRP A 432 5.35 8.90 16.72
CA TRP A 432 6.52 8.94 17.59
C TRP A 432 7.77 8.77 16.75
N VAL A 433 8.65 9.77 16.77
CA VAL A 433 9.91 9.75 16.03
C VAL A 433 11.07 10.08 16.95
N LYS A 434 12.12 9.27 16.86
CA LYS A 434 13.37 9.45 17.60
C LYS A 434 14.53 9.59 16.63
N ASP A 435 15.31 10.64 16.81
CA ASP A 435 16.33 11.07 15.86
C ASP A 435 17.33 9.93 15.56
N GLY A 436 17.53 9.65 14.27
CA GLY A 436 18.43 8.61 13.77
C GLY A 436 18.11 7.16 14.23
N ALA A 437 16.97 6.92 14.90
CA ALA A 437 16.63 5.63 15.49
C ALA A 437 15.45 4.96 14.79
N ALA A 438 14.24 5.49 14.99
CA ALA A 438 13.01 4.89 14.46
C ALA A 438 11.85 5.91 14.44
N ALA A 439 10.88 5.64 13.57
CA ALA A 439 9.60 6.33 13.54
C ALA A 439 8.45 5.32 13.59
N TYR A 440 7.51 5.54 14.49
CA TYR A 440 6.36 4.71 14.79
C TYR A 440 5.07 5.49 14.57
N PHE A 441 4.08 4.84 13.94
CA PHE A 441 2.85 5.48 13.51
C PHE A 441 1.65 4.56 13.73
N HIS A 442 0.53 5.15 14.14
CA HIS A 442 -0.77 4.48 14.16
C HIS A 442 -1.90 5.51 14.10
N PHE A 443 -3.06 5.09 13.57
CA PHE A 443 -4.25 5.92 13.64
C PHE A 443 -4.70 6.12 15.08
N ASP A 444 -5.25 7.30 15.35
CA ASP A 444 -5.62 7.71 16.68
C ASP A 444 -6.87 7.02 17.24
N ASN A 445 -7.66 6.44 16.34
CA ASN A 445 -8.90 5.72 16.60
C ASN A 445 -8.80 4.22 16.26
N ASP A 446 -7.73 3.78 15.59
CA ASP A 446 -7.54 2.39 15.16
C ASP A 446 -6.10 1.93 15.37
N LEU A 447 -5.95 0.95 16.27
CA LEU A 447 -4.67 0.29 16.53
C LEU A 447 -4.55 -1.04 15.76
N SER A 448 -5.49 -1.42 14.90
CA SER A 448 -5.36 -2.61 14.06
C SER A 448 -4.18 -2.53 13.11
N THR A 449 -3.80 -1.31 12.71
CA THR A 449 -2.61 -1.05 11.88
C THR A 449 -1.65 -0.12 12.58
N ARG A 450 -0.44 -0.63 12.79
CA ARG A 450 0.65 0.06 13.48
C ARG A 450 1.92 -0.24 12.70
N ILE A 451 2.68 0.78 12.35
CA ILE A 451 3.86 0.62 11.51
C ILE A 451 5.07 1.26 12.16
N VAL A 452 6.23 0.64 11.98
CA VAL A 452 7.52 1.19 12.37
C VAL A 452 8.49 1.18 11.19
N THR A 453 9.30 2.22 11.07
CA THR A 453 10.45 2.26 10.17
C THR A 453 11.72 2.62 10.93
N GLU A 454 12.80 1.92 10.61
CA GLU A 454 14.15 2.15 11.13
C GLU A 454 15.09 2.61 10.00
N VAL A 455 14.53 2.94 8.83
CA VAL A 455 15.29 3.32 7.64
C VAL A 455 15.77 4.76 7.83
N PHE A 456 17.09 4.95 7.92
CA PHE A 456 17.72 6.24 8.26
C PHE A 456 17.14 7.45 7.52
N SER A 457 17.05 7.40 6.18
CA SER A 457 16.52 8.52 5.39
C SER A 457 15.04 8.82 5.68
N ALA A 458 14.24 7.78 5.93
CA ALA A 458 12.85 7.92 6.32
C ALA A 458 12.73 8.53 7.72
N VAL A 459 13.43 7.96 8.70
CA VAL A 459 13.44 8.44 10.10
C VAL A 459 13.85 9.92 10.18
N ASN A 460 14.95 10.30 9.53
CA ASN A 460 15.41 11.69 9.54
C ASN A 460 14.42 12.63 8.86
N THR A 461 13.74 12.18 7.81
CA THR A 461 12.69 12.97 7.16
C THR A 461 11.53 13.19 8.11
N PHE A 462 11.02 12.13 8.75
CA PHE A 462 9.94 12.27 9.73
C PHE A 462 10.33 13.12 10.93
N TYR A 463 11.58 13.00 11.41
CA TYR A 463 12.09 13.84 12.47
C TYR A 463 12.06 15.31 12.07
N ALA A 464 12.62 15.64 10.89
CA ALA A 464 12.62 17.01 10.36
C ALA A 464 11.19 17.54 10.08
N MET A 465 10.26 16.68 9.66
CA MET A 465 8.84 17.02 9.51
C MET A 465 8.22 17.49 10.82
N VAL A 466 8.40 16.69 11.88
CA VAL A 466 7.82 16.98 13.19
C VAL A 466 8.52 18.16 13.87
N ASP A 467 9.84 18.28 13.70
CA ASP A 467 10.64 19.42 14.18
C ASP A 467 10.17 20.74 13.55
N LYS A 468 10.01 20.77 12.22
CA LYS A 468 9.44 21.92 11.52
C LYS A 468 8.02 22.25 12.01
N TYR A 469 7.20 21.22 12.24
CA TYR A 469 5.85 21.41 12.75
C TYR A 469 5.85 21.99 14.19
N TRP A 470 6.74 21.51 15.05
CA TRP A 470 6.96 22.06 16.40
C TRP A 470 7.36 23.55 16.37
N GLU A 471 8.26 23.93 15.46
CA GLU A 471 8.67 25.32 15.31
C GLU A 471 7.53 26.23 14.83
N GLN A 472 6.62 25.71 14.00
CA GLN A 472 5.44 26.42 13.51
C GLN A 472 4.33 26.60 14.55
N LEU A 473 4.35 25.85 15.66
CA LEU A 473 3.38 26.05 16.74
C LEU A 473 3.54 27.43 17.40
N PRO A 474 2.44 28.11 17.77
CA PRO A 474 2.50 29.41 18.44
C PRO A 474 3.37 29.37 19.70
N TYR A 475 4.04 30.49 20.01
CA TYR A 475 4.96 30.56 21.16
C TYR A 475 4.27 30.14 22.48
N ASP A 476 3.11 30.74 22.78
CA ASP A 476 2.35 30.46 24.00
C ASP A 476 1.95 28.98 24.11
N SER A 477 1.74 28.32 22.97
CA SER A 477 1.34 26.91 22.95
C SER A 477 2.43 25.95 23.43
N LYS A 478 3.68 26.42 23.46
CA LYS A 478 4.88 25.73 23.95
C LYS A 478 5.30 26.23 25.33
N ASP A 479 4.70 27.31 25.83
CA ASP A 479 5.02 27.88 27.13
C ASP A 479 4.50 26.98 28.26
N LYS A 480 5.39 26.63 29.18
CA LYS A 480 5.10 25.65 30.24
C LYS A 480 4.00 26.14 31.18
N GLU A 481 4.02 27.41 31.57
CA GLU A 481 3.02 27.95 32.50
C GLU A 481 1.66 27.97 31.84
N TRP A 482 1.59 28.42 30.59
CA TRP A 482 0.37 28.44 29.81
C TRP A 482 -0.21 27.04 29.60
N VAL A 483 0.63 26.06 29.20
CA VAL A 483 0.20 24.67 29.00
C VAL A 483 -0.39 24.09 30.28
N TYR A 484 0.30 24.27 31.42
CA TYR A 484 -0.15 23.73 32.70
C TYR A 484 -1.45 24.42 33.17
N ASP A 485 -1.58 25.74 32.97
CA ASP A 485 -2.81 26.49 33.27
C ASP A 485 -4.01 26.00 32.44
N GLN A 486 -3.84 25.75 31.14
CA GLN A 486 -4.91 25.22 30.30
C GLN A 486 -5.41 23.86 30.79
N ILE A 487 -4.50 22.95 31.15
CA ILE A 487 -4.88 21.63 31.66
C ILE A 487 -5.50 21.72 33.05
N SER A 488 -5.03 22.63 33.90
CA SER A 488 -5.67 22.90 35.20
C SER A 488 -7.10 23.40 35.06
N LYS A 489 -7.37 24.28 34.09
CA LYS A 489 -8.74 24.77 33.81
C LYS A 489 -9.67 23.65 33.35
N ILE A 490 -9.19 22.72 32.53
CA ILE A 490 -10.00 21.61 32.01
C ILE A 490 -10.21 20.54 33.08
N SER A 491 -9.17 20.21 33.85
CA SER A 491 -9.24 19.15 34.87
C SER A 491 -9.91 19.58 36.16
N GLY A 492 -9.91 20.88 36.47
CA GLY A 492 -10.27 21.40 37.79
C GLY A 492 -9.20 21.13 38.87
N GLU A 493 -8.05 20.57 38.51
CA GLU A 493 -6.93 20.31 39.43
C GLU A 493 -5.79 21.32 39.22
N LYS A 494 -5.24 21.86 40.31
CA LYS A 494 -4.09 22.76 40.25
C LYS A 494 -2.81 21.96 39.98
N LEU A 495 -2.09 22.33 38.91
CA LEU A 495 -0.88 21.66 38.44
C LEU A 495 0.42 22.32 38.89
#